data_AF-A0A522B2T8-F1
#
_entry.id   AF-A0A522B2T8-F1
#
_cell.length_a   1.000
_cell.length_b   1.000
_cell.length_c   1.000
_cell.angle_alpha   90.00
_cell.angle_beta   90.00
_cell.angle_gamma   90.00
#
_symmetry.space_group_name_H-M   'P 1'
#
loop_
_entity.id
_entity.type
_entity.pdbx_description
1 polymer ?
#
loop_
_entity_poly.entity_id
_entity_poly.type
_entity_poly.pdbx_seq_one_letter_code
_entity_poly.pdbx_strand_id
1 'polypeptide(L)'
;MADREPAPARHETPEIDAAALVAARAAEVLLASAVALGSTRWIRYLEAMPDRFRDDPIPAVKAAARAGRSAFGVKDSIRDALPASATEPFLAAIDRLLKLIARWEMHRYESERGTPRDR
;
A
#
# COMPACT_ATOMS: atom_id res chain seq x y z
N MET A 1 -0.54 19.53 24.27
CA MET A 1 -0.79 18.47 23.28
C MET A 1 -0.38 19.04 21.94
N ALA A 2 0.79 18.64 21.42
CA ALA A 2 1.32 19.23 20.20
C ALA A 2 0.48 18.74 19.01
N ASP A 3 -0.20 19.69 18.38
CA ASP A 3 -0.86 19.56 17.09
C ASP A 3 0.22 19.22 16.06
N ARG A 4 0.29 17.96 15.62
CA ARG A 4 1.12 17.59 14.48
C ARG A 4 0.32 18.00 13.25
N GLU A 5 0.63 19.16 12.69
CA GLU A 5 0.19 19.51 11.34
C GLU A 5 0.46 18.31 10.41
N PRO A 6 -0.56 17.81 9.69
CA PRO A 6 -0.33 16.75 8.72
C PRO A 6 0.61 17.30 7.65
N ALA A 7 1.76 16.63 7.48
CA ALA A 7 2.67 16.87 6.38
C ALA A 7 1.87 16.96 5.06
N PRO A 8 2.28 17.80 4.10
CA PRO A 8 1.50 18.06 2.89
C PRO A 8 1.07 16.74 2.24
N ALA A 9 -0.21 16.66 1.89
CA ALA A 9 -0.80 15.52 1.21
C ALA A 9 0.08 15.17 -0.01
N ARG A 10 0.66 13.97 0.00
CA ARG A 10 1.67 13.49 -0.96
C ARG A 10 1.02 13.12 -2.28
N HIS A 11 -0.29 12.93 -2.25
CA HIS A 11 -1.16 12.83 -3.40
C HIS A 11 -2.23 13.92 -3.27
N GLU A 12 -2.80 14.39 -4.38
CA GLU A 12 -3.99 15.28 -4.36
C GLU A 12 -5.25 14.57 -3.78
N THR A 13 -5.08 13.49 -3.00
CA THR A 13 -6.09 12.58 -2.48
C THR A 13 -5.77 12.15 -1.03
N PRO A 14 -6.24 12.91 -0.03
CA PRO A 14 -5.96 12.63 1.40
C PRO A 14 -6.35 11.21 1.85
N GLU A 15 -7.40 10.62 1.28
CA GLU A 15 -7.84 9.26 1.61
C GLU A 15 -6.84 8.18 1.16
N ILE A 16 -6.20 8.37 -0.01
CA ILE A 16 -5.18 7.45 -0.52
C ILE A 16 -3.91 7.59 0.30
N ASP A 17 -3.50 8.80 0.64
CA ASP A 17 -2.35 9.06 1.51
C ASP A 17 -2.51 8.37 2.86
N ALA A 18 -3.67 8.55 3.51
CA ALA A 18 -3.95 7.92 4.79
C ALA A 18 -3.92 6.38 4.69
N ALA A 19 -4.51 5.81 3.64
CA ALA A 19 -4.49 4.37 3.41
C ALA A 19 -3.08 3.84 3.09
N ALA A 20 -2.28 4.59 2.34
CA ALA A 20 -0.90 4.24 2.01
C ALA A 20 -0.02 4.25 3.27
N LEU A 21 -0.19 5.21 4.17
CA LEU A 21 0.50 5.23 5.47
C LEU A 21 0.12 4.04 6.37
N VAL A 22 -1.15 3.62 6.34
CA VAL A 22 -1.58 2.39 7.06
C VAL A 22 -0.92 1.15 6.46
N ALA A 23 -0.87 1.05 5.12
CA ALA A 23 -0.19 -0.05 4.43
C ALA A 23 1.33 -0.05 4.73
N ALA A 24 1.98 1.12 4.77
CA ALA A 24 3.38 1.26 5.12
C ALA A 24 3.68 0.73 6.53
N ARG A 25 2.90 1.14 7.53
CA ARG A 25 3.05 0.66 8.92
C ARG A 25 2.82 -0.85 9.03
N ALA A 26 1.81 -1.38 8.34
CA ALA A 26 1.56 -2.82 8.34
C ALA A 26 2.70 -3.59 7.65
N ALA A 27 3.30 -3.04 6.58
CA ALA A 27 4.47 -3.60 5.93
C ALA A 27 5.70 -3.61 6.86
N GLU A 28 5.88 -2.59 7.70
CA GLU A 28 6.96 -2.56 8.71
C GLU A 28 6.79 -3.67 9.75
N VAL A 29 5.57 -3.86 10.27
CA VAL A 29 5.28 -4.93 11.24
C VAL A 29 5.56 -6.30 10.61
N LEU A 30 5.20 -6.46 9.34
CA LEU A 30 5.45 -7.68 8.58
C LEU A 30 6.94 -7.91 8.33
N LEU A 31 7.69 -6.86 7.98
CA LEU A 31 9.15 -6.89 7.82
C LEU A 31 9.83 -7.25 9.15
N ALA A 32 9.43 -6.63 10.25
CA ALA A 32 9.95 -6.94 11.58
C ALA A 32 9.68 -8.42 11.95
N SER A 33 8.51 -8.96 11.60
CA SER A 33 8.18 -10.37 11.79
C SER A 33 9.08 -11.29 10.96
N ALA A 34 9.36 -10.93 9.71
CA ALA A 34 10.29 -11.68 8.85
C ALA A 34 11.72 -11.65 9.36
N VAL A 35 12.18 -10.50 9.90
CA VAL A 35 13.48 -10.34 10.55
C VAL A 35 13.57 -11.22 11.80
N ALA A 36 12.56 -11.18 12.67
CA ALA A 36 12.53 -12.00 13.89
C ALA A 36 12.60 -13.51 13.61
N LEU A 37 12.01 -13.95 12.49
CA LEU A 37 12.05 -15.34 12.03
C LEU A 37 13.30 -15.69 11.20
N GLY A 38 14.18 -14.72 10.92
CA GLY A 38 15.38 -14.93 10.10
C GLY A 38 15.08 -15.28 8.63
N SER A 39 13.88 -14.97 8.13
CA SER A 39 13.45 -15.38 6.78
C SER A 39 14.04 -14.47 5.71
N THR A 40 15.26 -14.78 5.26
CA THR A 40 16.01 -13.97 4.27
C THR A 40 15.19 -13.69 3.00
N ARG A 41 14.40 -14.66 2.53
CA ARG A 41 13.51 -14.50 1.38
C ARG A 41 12.49 -13.37 1.61
N TRP A 42 11.77 -13.41 2.74
CA TRP A 42 10.72 -12.44 3.03
C TRP A 42 11.28 -11.09 3.44
N ILE A 43 12.43 -11.05 4.12
CA ILE A 43 13.15 -9.81 4.41
C ILE A 43 13.44 -9.07 3.11
N ARG A 44 14.13 -9.71 2.16
CA ARG A 44 14.47 -9.09 0.85
C ARG A 44 13.24 -8.64 0.06
N TYR A 45 12.15 -9.39 0.17
CA TYR A 45 10.91 -9.06 -0.52
C TYR A 45 10.22 -7.81 0.07
N LEU A 46 10.26 -7.67 1.40
CA LEU A 46 9.53 -6.63 2.13
C LEU A 46 10.36 -5.36 2.37
N GLU A 47 11.68 -5.43 2.31
CA GLU A 47 12.60 -4.36 2.74
C GLU A 47 12.27 -2.98 2.14
N ALA A 48 12.01 -2.91 0.84
CA ALA A 48 11.69 -1.65 0.16
C ALA A 48 10.20 -1.26 0.24
N MET A 49 9.34 -2.14 0.75
CA MET A 49 7.89 -1.99 0.61
C MET A 49 7.29 -0.86 1.48
N PRO A 50 7.71 -0.68 2.75
CA PRO A 50 7.26 0.45 3.57
C PRO A 50 7.52 1.82 2.92
N ASP A 51 8.73 2.02 2.39
CA ASP A 51 9.12 3.32 1.81
C ASP A 51 8.38 3.59 0.50
N ARG A 52 8.17 2.56 -0.33
CA ARG A 52 7.32 2.68 -1.52
C ARG A 52 5.90 3.12 -1.17
N PHE A 53 5.30 2.61 -0.10
CA PHE A 53 3.99 3.07 0.34
C PHE A 53 3.97 4.49 0.88
N ARG A 54 5.11 5.02 1.34
CA ARG A 54 5.21 6.38 1.87
C ARG A 54 5.43 7.41 0.79
N ASP A 55 6.36 7.13 -0.12
CA ASP A 55 7.03 8.18 -0.88
C ASP A 55 6.77 8.08 -2.39
N ASP A 56 6.31 6.93 -2.89
CA ASP A 56 6.05 6.75 -4.32
C ASP A 56 4.76 7.47 -4.77
N PRO A 57 4.65 7.87 -6.04
CA PRO A 57 3.41 8.37 -6.62
C PRO A 57 2.34 7.25 -6.73
N ILE A 58 1.05 7.62 -6.79
CA ILE A 58 -0.10 6.69 -6.83
C ILE A 58 0.10 5.49 -7.79
N PRO A 59 0.58 5.63 -9.04
CA PRO A 59 0.78 4.49 -9.93
C PRO A 59 1.81 3.47 -9.39
N ALA A 60 2.87 3.95 -8.75
CA ALA A 60 3.90 3.11 -8.14
C ALA A 60 3.42 2.52 -6.80
N VAL A 61 2.67 3.28 -5.99
CA VAL A 61 1.96 2.75 -4.80
C VAL A 61 1.01 1.62 -5.18
N LYS A 62 0.25 1.75 -6.27
CA LYS A 62 -0.61 0.70 -6.81
C LYS A 62 0.17 -0.54 -7.20
N ALA A 63 1.32 -0.36 -7.86
CA ALA A 63 2.19 -1.48 -8.24
C ALA A 63 2.77 -2.19 -7.00
N ALA A 64 3.21 -1.44 -5.98
CA ALA A 64 3.66 -1.98 -4.71
C ALA A 64 2.56 -2.75 -3.96
N ALA A 65 1.33 -2.21 -3.93
CA ALA A 65 0.17 -2.88 -3.32
C ALA A 65 -0.18 -4.19 -4.04
N ARG A 66 -0.12 -4.21 -5.38
CA ARG A 66 -0.32 -5.44 -6.18
C ARG A 66 0.78 -6.46 -5.94
N ALA A 67 2.03 -6.03 -5.84
CA ALA A 67 3.14 -6.90 -5.46
C ALA A 67 2.87 -7.49 -4.07
N GLY A 68 2.63 -6.66 -3.04
CA GLY A 68 2.27 -7.13 -1.70
C GLY A 68 1.11 -8.14 -1.71
N ARG A 69 0.10 -7.94 -2.56
CA ARG A 69 -1.04 -8.86 -2.72
C ARG A 69 -0.63 -10.21 -3.29
N SER A 70 0.34 -10.25 -4.20
CA SER A 70 0.82 -11.50 -4.80
C SER A 70 1.55 -12.40 -3.81
N ALA A 71 2.07 -11.85 -2.71
CA ALA A 71 2.69 -12.62 -1.64
C ALA A 71 1.70 -13.56 -0.91
N PHE A 72 0.39 -13.38 -1.09
CA PHE A 72 -0.68 -14.19 -0.47
C PHE A 72 -1.24 -15.27 -1.42
N GLY A 73 -0.54 -15.58 -2.52
CA GLY A 73 -0.97 -16.57 -3.51
C GLY A 73 -0.97 -18.03 -3.02
N VAL A 74 -1.39 -18.94 -3.91
CA VAL A 74 -1.60 -20.38 -3.59
C VAL A 74 -0.30 -21.14 -3.28
N LYS A 75 0.87 -20.66 -3.75
CA LYS A 75 2.17 -21.27 -3.51
C LYS A 75 3.08 -20.29 -2.80
N ASP A 76 3.81 -20.77 -1.80
CA ASP A 76 4.78 -19.99 -1.01
C ASP A 76 4.18 -18.71 -0.42
N SER A 77 2.99 -18.85 0.16
CA SER A 77 2.25 -17.75 0.76
C SER A 77 3.00 -17.20 1.95
N ILE A 78 2.99 -15.89 2.10
CA ILE A 78 3.53 -15.21 3.28
C ILE A 78 2.79 -15.63 4.56
N ARG A 79 1.54 -16.09 4.43
CA ARG A 79 0.75 -16.68 5.54
C ARG A 79 1.33 -17.99 6.07
N ASP A 80 1.99 -18.76 5.22
CA ASP A 80 2.57 -20.04 5.63
C ASP A 80 3.88 -19.84 6.40
N ALA A 81 4.47 -18.65 6.31
CA ALA A 81 5.76 -18.33 6.87
C ALA A 81 5.73 -17.31 8.02
N LEU A 82 4.75 -16.39 8.04
CA LEU A 82 4.66 -15.30 9.01
C LEU A 82 3.34 -15.37 9.79
N PRO A 83 3.28 -14.87 11.04
CA PRO A 83 2.09 -14.99 11.88
C PRO A 83 0.91 -14.17 11.33
N ALA A 84 -0.29 -14.71 11.52
CA ALA A 84 -1.55 -14.08 11.12
C ALA A 84 -1.73 -12.65 11.68
N SER A 85 -1.21 -12.41 12.89
CA SER A 85 -1.23 -11.08 13.52
C SER A 85 -0.44 -10.01 12.75
N ALA A 86 0.50 -10.41 11.89
CA ALA A 86 1.22 -9.50 10.99
C ALA A 86 0.65 -9.55 9.57
N THR A 87 0.29 -10.73 9.05
CA THR A 87 -0.13 -10.90 7.66
C THR A 87 -1.53 -10.34 7.38
N GLU A 88 -2.49 -10.55 8.28
CA GLU A 88 -3.88 -10.15 8.03
C GLU A 88 -4.09 -8.62 8.07
N PRO A 89 -3.50 -7.86 9.02
CA PRO A 89 -3.57 -6.40 8.97
C PRO A 89 -2.96 -5.83 7.69
N PHE A 90 -1.84 -6.39 7.24
CA PHE A 90 -1.20 -5.97 5.98
C PHE A 90 -2.11 -6.24 4.79
N LEU A 91 -2.69 -7.44 4.70
CA LEU A 91 -3.61 -7.79 3.61
C LEU A 91 -4.82 -6.86 3.56
N ALA A 92 -5.44 -6.59 4.71
CA ALA A 92 -6.57 -5.69 4.81
C ALA A 92 -6.21 -4.26 4.38
N ALA A 93 -5.02 -3.79 4.75
CA ALA A 93 -4.54 -2.47 4.37
C ALA A 93 -4.33 -2.33 2.85
N ILE A 94 -3.65 -3.29 2.21
CA ILE A 94 -3.42 -3.23 0.75
C ILE A 94 -4.72 -3.41 -0.04
N ASP A 95 -5.66 -4.23 0.43
CA ASP A 95 -6.96 -4.39 -0.22
C ASP A 95 -7.80 -3.11 -0.16
N ARG A 96 -7.76 -2.40 0.98
CA ARG A 96 -8.40 -1.09 1.12
C ARG A 96 -7.74 -0.06 0.20
N LEU A 97 -6.41 -0.02 0.17
CA LEU A 97 -5.65 0.91 -0.67
C LEU A 97 -5.96 0.70 -2.16
N LEU A 98 -5.95 -0.54 -2.64
CA LEU A 98 -6.27 -0.88 -4.03
C LEU A 98 -7.69 -0.44 -4.42
N LYS A 99 -8.67 -0.59 -3.52
CA LYS A 99 -10.04 -0.12 -3.74
C LYS A 99 -10.13 1.39 -3.86
N LEU A 100 -9.42 2.14 -3.01
CA LEU A 100 -9.40 3.60 -3.07
C LEU A 100 -8.74 4.11 -4.36
N ILE A 101 -7.60 3.51 -4.73
CA ILE A 101 -6.92 3.85 -6.00
C ILE A 101 -7.84 3.57 -7.19
N ALA A 102 -8.51 2.42 -7.23
CA ALA A 102 -9.45 2.11 -8.31
C ALA A 102 -10.60 3.12 -8.40
N ARG A 103 -11.14 3.57 -7.27
CA ARG A 103 -12.17 4.62 -7.23
C ARG A 103 -11.64 5.96 -7.75
N TRP A 104 -10.45 6.35 -7.35
CA TRP A 104 -9.83 7.59 -7.82
C TRP A 104 -9.56 7.57 -9.32
N GLU A 105 -9.05 6.46 -9.87
CA GLU A 105 -8.82 6.31 -11.31
C GLU A 105 -10.12 6.47 -12.11
N MET A 106 -11.24 5.94 -11.61
CA MET A 106 -12.55 6.09 -12.24
C MET A 106 -12.99 7.56 -12.28
N HIS A 107 -12.94 8.27 -11.14
CA HIS A 107 -13.33 9.68 -11.07
C HIS A 107 -12.42 10.58 -11.93
N ARG A 108 -11.12 10.27 -11.97
CA ARG A 108 -10.17 10.97 -12.81
C ARG A 108 -10.51 10.78 -14.30
N TYR A 109 -10.81 9.56 -14.71
CA TYR A 109 -11.19 9.24 -16.09
C TYR A 109 -12.54 9.86 -16.50
N GLU A 110 -13.51 9.95 -15.59
CA GLU A 110 -14.78 10.66 -15.80
C GLU A 110 -14.55 12.16 -16.01
N SER A 111 -13.70 12.76 -15.18
CA SER A 111 -13.35 14.20 -15.27
C SER A 111 -12.64 14.53 -16.58
N GLU A 112 -11.70 13.67 -17.02
CA GLU A 112 -10.97 13.84 -18.27
C GLU A 112 -11.84 13.62 -19.52
N ARG A 113 -12.89 12.77 -19.44
CA ARG A 113 -13.86 12.56 -20.55
C ARG A 113 -14.99 13.59 -20.60
N GLY A 114 -15.27 14.27 -19.49
CA GLY A 114 -16.36 15.24 -19.37
C GLY A 114 -16.04 16.64 -19.92
N THR A 115 -14.81 16.90 -20.37
CA THR A 115 -14.46 18.19 -20.98
C THR A 115 -14.83 18.17 -22.46
N PRO A 116 -15.83 18.95 -22.93
CA PRO A 116 -16.04 19.13 -24.36
C PRO A 116 -14.78 19.83 -24.89
N ARG A 117 -14.09 19.22 -25.86
CA ARG A 117 -13.20 19.98 -26.74
C ARG A 117 -14.12 20.82 -27.63
N ASP A 118 -14.48 22.01 -27.16
CA ASP A 118 -15.07 23.03 -28.02
C ASP A 118 -14.12 23.22 -29.22
N ARG A 119 -14.67 22.93 -30.40
CA ARG A 119 -14.11 23.29 -31.70
C ARG A 119 -14.67 24.63 -32.12
#